data_AF-A0A1Q7BGP5-F1
#
_entry.id   AF-A0A1Q7BGP5-F1
#
_cell.length_a   1.000
_cell.length_b   1.000
_cell.length_c   1.000
_cell.angle_alpha   90.00
_cell.angle_beta   90.00
_cell.angle_gamma   90.00
#
_symmetry.space_group_name_H-M   'P 1'
#
loop_
_entity.id
_entity.type
_entity.pdbx_description
1 polymer ?
#
loop_
_entity_poly.entity_id
_entity_poly.type
_entity_poly.pdbx_seq_one_letter_code
_entity_poly.pdbx_strand_id
1 'polypeptide(L)'
;MKLWTAVIAAALLLAGPARADEDCNTVVKALEDVQLVATKTLDRTMDDIKKATSEPADDKKKASVKNSFCSASGEYLGTTRAFRAVAAECLEGDKRRASLSSLDKSIKEMETAIANTCK
;
A
#
# COMPACT_ATOMS: atom_id res chain seq x y z
N MET A 1 14.52 15.79 1.20
CA MET A 1 14.06 14.90 0.12
C MET A 1 14.37 13.48 0.54
N LYS A 2 13.35 12.67 0.78
CA LYS A 2 13.46 11.33 1.40
C LYS A 2 14.12 10.37 0.42
N LEU A 3 15.29 9.83 0.79
CA LEU A 3 16.07 8.85 0.00
C LEU A 3 15.26 7.62 -0.49
N TRP A 4 14.10 7.36 0.11
CA TRP A 4 13.31 6.14 -0.11
C TRP A 4 12.57 6.15 -1.45
N THR A 5 12.22 7.32 -1.99
CA THR A 5 11.59 7.40 -3.32
C THR A 5 12.57 7.10 -4.45
N ALA A 6 13.87 7.38 -4.26
CA ALA A 6 14.90 7.10 -5.26
C ALA A 6 15.19 5.60 -5.39
N VAL A 7 15.09 4.83 -4.30
CA VAL A 7 15.35 3.38 -4.31
C VAL A 7 14.24 2.64 -5.08
N ILE A 8 12.99 3.05 -4.91
CA ILE A 8 11.85 2.44 -5.62
C ILE A 8 11.93 2.74 -7.13
N ALA A 9 12.29 3.97 -7.51
CA ALA A 9 12.45 4.33 -8.91
C ALA A 9 13.66 3.64 -9.57
N ALA A 10 14.77 3.47 -8.84
CA ALA A 10 15.96 2.78 -9.36
C ALA A 10 15.74 1.27 -9.54
N ALA A 11 14.96 0.63 -8.66
CA ALA A 11 14.58 -0.78 -8.81
C ALA A 11 13.70 -1.02 -10.05
N LEU A 12 12.82 -0.08 -10.40
CA LEU A 12 11.98 -0.16 -11.60
C LEU A 12 12.75 0.12 -12.90
N LEU A 13 13.88 0.84 -12.85
CA LEU A 13 14.66 1.23 -14.04
C LEU A 13 15.80 0.27 -14.40
N LEU A 14 16.18 -0.65 -13.50
CA LEU A 14 17.17 -1.71 -13.79
C LEU A 14 16.55 -2.98 -14.38
N ALA A 15 15.22 -3.05 -14.49
CA ALA A 15 14.52 -4.10 -15.22
C ALA A 15 14.63 -3.87 -16.75
N GLY A 16 15.86 -3.95 -17.27
CA GLY A 16 16.09 -4.19 -18.69
C GLY A 16 15.63 -5.61 -19.07
N PRO A 17 15.43 -5.91 -20.37
CA PRO A 17 14.86 -7.19 -20.81
C PRO A 17 15.95 -8.27 -20.79
N ALA A 18 16.34 -8.77 -19.62
CA ALA A 18 17.18 -9.95 -19.50
C ALA A 18 17.05 -10.59 -18.12
N ARG A 19 16.34 -11.74 -18.06
CA ARG A 19 16.20 -12.72 -16.95
C ARG A 19 14.94 -12.65 -16.06
N ALA A 20 13.78 -12.64 -16.71
CA ALA A 20 12.44 -12.54 -16.11
C ALA A 20 12.08 -13.49 -14.94
N ASP A 21 12.69 -14.66 -14.76
CA ASP A 21 12.21 -15.64 -13.76
C ASP A 21 12.84 -15.48 -12.36
N GLU A 22 14.17 -15.27 -12.30
CA GLU A 22 14.91 -15.07 -11.05
C GLU A 22 14.62 -13.69 -10.43
N ASP A 23 14.38 -12.70 -11.30
CA ASP A 23 14.01 -11.33 -10.90
C ASP A 23 12.59 -11.25 -10.33
N CYS A 24 11.63 -12.00 -10.90
CA CYS A 24 10.24 -11.95 -10.46
C CYS A 24 10.07 -12.36 -9.00
N ASN A 25 10.77 -13.41 -8.53
CA ASN A 25 10.72 -13.81 -7.13
C ASN A 25 11.29 -12.74 -6.19
N THR A 26 12.40 -12.10 -6.58
CA THR A 26 13.01 -11.00 -5.83
C THR A 26 12.08 -9.80 -5.74
N VAL A 27 11.47 -9.40 -6.86
CA VAL A 27 10.57 -8.24 -6.92
C VAL A 27 9.28 -8.50 -6.16
N VAL A 28 8.67 -9.69 -6.32
CA VAL A 28 7.48 -10.08 -5.54
C VAL A 28 7.78 -10.03 -4.05
N LYS A 29 8.90 -10.60 -3.60
CA LYS A 29 9.29 -10.58 -2.19
C LYS A 29 9.53 -9.17 -1.67
N ALA A 30 10.21 -8.32 -2.44
CA ALA A 30 10.40 -6.92 -2.09
C ALA A 30 9.06 -6.19 -1.95
N LEU A 31 8.08 -6.48 -2.82
CA LEU A 31 6.75 -5.89 -2.74
C LEU A 31 5.93 -6.45 -1.57
N GLU A 32 6.07 -7.73 -1.22
CA GLU A 32 5.48 -8.29 -0.01
C GLU A 32 6.02 -7.61 1.26
N ASP A 33 7.34 -7.35 1.31
CA ASP A 33 7.96 -6.63 2.41
C ASP A 33 7.45 -5.18 2.49
N VAL A 34 7.36 -4.49 1.35
CA VAL A 34 6.81 -3.11 1.30
C VAL A 34 5.32 -3.10 1.66
N GLN A 35 4.53 -4.08 1.22
CA GLN A 35 3.12 -4.27 1.57
C GLN A 35 2.97 -4.48 3.08
N LEU A 36 3.84 -5.28 3.69
CA LEU A 36 3.84 -5.53 5.13
C LEU A 36 4.16 -4.25 5.92
N VAL A 37 5.14 -3.46 5.45
CA VAL A 37 5.47 -2.16 6.06
C VAL A 37 4.31 -1.17 5.90
N ALA A 38 3.69 -1.11 4.73
CA ALA A 38 2.53 -0.26 4.46
C ALA A 38 1.34 -0.64 5.35
N THR A 39 1.05 -1.94 5.50
CA THR A 39 0.00 -2.46 6.39
C THR A 39 0.26 -2.03 7.83
N LYS A 40 1.46 -2.28 8.35
CA LYS A 40 1.85 -1.86 9.72
C LYS A 40 1.76 -0.35 9.92
N THR A 41 2.04 0.43 8.88
CA THR A 41 1.96 1.90 8.94
C THR A 41 0.51 2.36 8.99
N LEU A 42 -0.36 1.73 8.19
CA LEU A 42 -1.79 1.97 8.23
C LEU A 42 -2.39 1.61 9.59
N ASP A 43 -2.06 0.42 10.12
CA ASP A 43 -2.55 -0.05 11.43
C ASP A 43 -2.17 0.91 12.56
N ARG A 44 -0.90 1.32 12.62
CA ARG A 44 -0.45 2.32 13.61
C ARG A 44 -1.18 3.65 13.46
N THR A 45 -1.39 4.09 12.23
CA THR A 45 -2.13 5.33 11.97
C THR A 45 -3.57 5.21 12.46
N MET A 46 -4.22 4.06 12.26
CA MET A 46 -5.56 3.79 12.75
C MET A 46 -5.63 3.74 14.29
N ASP A 47 -4.62 3.17 14.95
CA ASP A 47 -4.52 3.17 16.41
C ASP A 47 -4.37 4.60 16.96
N ASP A 48 -3.55 5.43 16.31
CA ASP A 48 -3.33 6.82 16.71
C ASP A 48 -4.58 7.67 16.45
N ILE A 49 -5.27 7.44 15.33
CA ILE A 49 -6.58 8.03 15.05
C ILE A 49 -7.57 7.65 16.15
N LYS A 50 -7.67 6.36 16.48
CA LYS A 50 -8.60 5.85 17.49
C LYS A 50 -8.36 6.55 18.83
N LYS A 51 -7.11 6.65 19.27
CA LYS A 51 -6.73 7.40 20.48
C LYS A 51 -7.12 8.87 20.37
N ALA A 52 -6.79 9.54 19.26
CA ALA A 52 -7.10 10.96 19.05
C ALA A 52 -8.61 11.25 19.06
N THR A 53 -9.44 10.30 18.62
CA THR A 53 -10.91 10.38 18.59
C THR A 53 -11.59 9.97 19.89
N SER A 54 -10.84 9.43 20.87
CA SER A 54 -11.36 9.00 22.17
C SER A 54 -11.64 10.16 23.13
N GLU A 55 -11.15 11.35 22.79
CA GLU A 55 -11.29 12.58 23.57
C GLU A 55 -12.19 13.57 22.82
N PRO A 56 -12.86 14.51 23.51
CA PRO A 56 -13.56 15.61 22.84
C PRO A 56 -12.59 16.35 21.91
N ALA A 57 -12.87 16.30 20.61
CA ALA A 57 -12.03 16.83 19.57
C ALA A 57 -12.65 18.11 18.99
N ASP A 58 -11.87 19.19 18.97
CA ASP A 58 -12.20 20.38 18.19
C ASP A 58 -12.04 20.09 16.68
N ASP A 59 -12.54 21.00 15.85
CA ASP A 59 -12.59 20.79 14.40
C ASP A 59 -11.19 20.71 13.76
N LYS A 60 -10.17 21.31 14.36
CA LYS A 60 -8.77 21.19 13.89
C LYS A 60 -8.24 19.77 14.15
N LYS A 61 -8.55 19.19 15.31
CA LYS A 61 -8.17 17.80 15.63
C LYS A 61 -8.88 16.80 14.71
N LYS A 62 -10.17 17.01 14.41
CA LYS A 62 -10.92 16.20 13.43
C LYS A 62 -10.33 16.29 12.02
N ALA A 63 -10.00 17.50 11.56
CA ALA A 63 -9.36 17.71 10.26
C ALA A 63 -7.98 17.04 10.18
N SER A 64 -7.18 17.12 11.26
CA SER A 64 -5.90 16.43 11.34
C SER A 64 -6.05 14.91 11.26
N VAL A 65 -7.00 14.33 12.01
CA VAL A 65 -7.30 12.89 11.98
C VAL A 65 -7.71 12.44 10.58
N LYS A 66 -8.61 13.19 9.93
CA LYS A 66 -9.04 12.92 8.55
C LYS A 66 -7.85 12.95 7.60
N ASN A 67 -7.00 13.98 7.67
CA ASN A 67 -5.83 14.11 6.80
C ASN A 67 -4.83 12.96 6.99
N SER A 68 -4.56 12.57 8.25
CA SER A 68 -3.68 11.42 8.55
C SER A 68 -4.24 10.12 7.98
N PHE A 69 -5.54 9.88 8.14
CA PHE A 69 -6.21 8.72 7.55
C PHE A 69 -6.06 8.70 6.03
N CYS A 70 -6.33 9.82 5.36
CA CYS A 70 -6.31 9.92 3.90
C CYS A 70 -4.91 9.75 3.32
N SER A 71 -3.89 10.30 3.98
CA SER A 71 -2.50 10.15 3.57
C SER A 71 -2.06 8.69 3.68
N ALA A 72 -2.22 8.06 4.85
CA ALA A 72 -1.78 6.69 5.07
C ALA A 72 -2.54 5.69 4.19
N SER A 73 -3.85 5.88 4.04
CA SER A 73 -4.69 5.04 3.18
C SER A 73 -4.32 5.18 1.70
N GLY A 74 -3.96 6.38 1.25
CA GLY A 74 -3.48 6.62 -0.12
C GLY A 74 -2.15 5.92 -0.42
N GLU A 75 -1.19 5.99 0.52
CA GLU A 75 0.10 5.29 0.39
C GLU A 75 -0.08 3.77 0.36
N TYR A 76 -0.93 3.23 1.25
CA TYR A 76 -1.27 1.81 1.27
C TYR A 76 -1.94 1.37 -0.05
N LEU A 77 -2.88 2.16 -0.57
CA LEU A 77 -3.58 1.88 -1.82
C LEU A 77 -2.61 1.87 -3.02
N GLY A 78 -1.70 2.86 -3.09
CA GLY A 78 -0.68 2.94 -4.14
C GLY A 78 0.24 1.71 -4.13
N THR A 79 0.71 1.32 -2.94
CA THR A 79 1.55 0.13 -2.74
C THR A 79 0.83 -1.14 -3.16
N THR A 80 -0.42 -1.31 -2.74
CA THR A 80 -1.24 -2.49 -3.05
C THR A 80 -1.51 -2.61 -4.56
N ARG A 81 -1.75 -1.49 -5.25
CA ARG A 81 -1.91 -1.48 -6.72
C ARG A 81 -0.61 -1.84 -7.45
N ALA A 82 0.54 -1.37 -6.95
CA ALA A 82 1.83 -1.75 -7.50
C ALA A 82 2.10 -3.25 -7.31
N PHE A 83 1.82 -3.79 -6.12
CA PHE A 83 1.94 -5.24 -5.89
C PHE A 83 1.00 -6.03 -6.80
N ARG A 84 -0.24 -5.57 -6.98
CA ARG A 84 -1.20 -6.23 -7.88
C ARG A 84 -0.68 -6.31 -9.32
N ALA A 85 -0.10 -5.23 -9.85
CA ALA A 85 0.46 -5.21 -11.20
C ALA A 85 1.59 -6.23 -11.34
N VAL A 86 2.56 -6.23 -10.42
CA VAL A 86 3.67 -7.19 -10.44
C VAL A 86 3.19 -8.62 -10.21
N ALA A 87 2.27 -8.86 -9.28
CA ALA A 87 1.69 -10.18 -9.04
C ALA A 87 0.97 -10.73 -10.28
N ALA A 88 0.40 -9.87 -11.12
CA ALA A 88 -0.24 -10.29 -12.37
C ALA A 88 0.77 -10.73 -13.44
N GLU A 89 1.99 -10.20 -13.41
CA GLU A 89 3.06 -10.50 -14.36
C GLU A 89 3.96 -11.64 -13.87
N CYS A 90 4.28 -11.68 -12.58
CA CYS A 90 5.29 -12.55 -12.00
C CYS A 90 4.77 -13.81 -11.30
N LEU A 91 3.51 -13.85 -10.87
CA LEU A 91 2.95 -15.05 -10.25
C LEU A 91 2.23 -15.91 -11.28
N GLU A 92 2.24 -17.22 -11.07
CA GLU A 92 1.53 -18.18 -11.91
C GLU A 92 0.55 -19.05 -11.11
N GLY A 93 -0.33 -19.74 -11.85
CA GLY A 93 -1.27 -20.74 -11.31
C GLY A 93 -2.16 -20.21 -10.19
N ASP A 94 -2.37 -21.05 -9.17
CA ASP A 94 -3.24 -20.73 -8.03
C ASP A 94 -2.71 -19.60 -7.16
N LYS A 95 -1.38 -19.45 -7.05
CA LYS A 95 -0.77 -18.34 -6.31
C LYS A 95 -1.15 -16.99 -6.92
N ARG A 96 -1.06 -16.86 -8.26
CA ARG A 96 -1.53 -15.65 -8.95
C ARG A 96 -2.99 -15.36 -8.64
N ARG A 97 -3.86 -16.36 -8.79
CA ARG A 97 -5.30 -16.19 -8.57
C ARG A 97 -5.62 -15.74 -7.14
N ALA A 98 -5.01 -16.39 -6.15
CA ALA A 98 -5.22 -16.09 -4.74
C ALA A 98 -4.71 -14.67 -4.40
N SER A 99 -3.49 -14.34 -4.82
CA SER A 99 -2.89 -13.02 -4.55
C SER A 99 -3.68 -11.90 -5.23
N LEU A 100 -4.04 -12.04 -6.51
CA LEU A 100 -4.82 -11.02 -7.21
C LEU A 100 -6.21 -10.83 -6.60
N SER A 101 -6.89 -11.91 -6.23
CA SER A 101 -8.19 -11.83 -5.56
C SER A 101 -8.10 -11.09 -4.21
N SER A 102 -7.07 -11.41 -3.41
CA SER A 102 -6.84 -10.74 -2.14
C SER A 102 -6.52 -9.25 -2.32
N LEU A 103 -5.62 -8.92 -3.26
CA LEU A 103 -5.23 -7.53 -3.53
C LEU A 103 -6.40 -6.72 -4.08
N ASP A 104 -7.21 -7.28 -4.97
CA ASP A 104 -8.41 -6.64 -5.51
C ASP A 104 -9.43 -6.34 -4.43
N LYS A 105 -9.59 -7.25 -3.47
CA LYS A 105 -10.45 -7.03 -2.30
C LYS A 105 -9.94 -5.87 -1.45
N SER A 106 -8.65 -5.90 -1.07
CA SER A 106 -8.04 -4.82 -0.26
C SER A 106 -8.10 -3.45 -0.96
N ILE A 107 -7.89 -3.41 -2.28
CA ILE A 107 -8.02 -2.18 -3.08
C ILE A 107 -9.44 -1.62 -2.97
N LYS A 108 -10.46 -2.45 -3.20
CA LYS A 108 -11.87 -2.00 -3.15
C LYS A 108 -12.29 -1.53 -1.77
N GLU A 109 -11.89 -2.25 -0.72
CA GLU A 109 -12.19 -1.88 0.67
C GLU A 109 -11.57 -0.51 1.00
N MET A 110 -10.32 -0.29 0.62
CA MET A 110 -9.63 0.99 0.86
C MET A 110 -10.15 2.13 -0.01
N GLU A 111 -10.48 1.89 -1.28
CA GLU A 111 -11.15 2.88 -2.14
C GLU A 111 -12.48 3.33 -1.55
N THR A 112 -13.26 2.39 -1.01
CA THR A 112 -14.54 2.68 -0.36
C THR A 112 -14.32 3.52 0.90
N ALA A 113 -13.35 3.16 1.74
CA ALA A 113 -13.04 3.90 2.95
C ALA A 113 -12.57 5.34 2.64
N ILE A 114 -11.68 5.50 1.68
CA ILE A 114 -11.23 6.82 1.21
C ILE A 114 -12.40 7.62 0.64
N ALA A 115 -13.25 7.03 -0.20
CA ALA A 115 -14.39 7.72 -0.81
C ALA A 115 -15.42 8.21 0.21
N ASN A 116 -15.51 7.57 1.37
CA ASN A 116 -16.43 7.94 2.45
C ASN A 116 -15.81 8.96 3.42
N THR A 117 -14.50 8.93 3.62
CA THR A 117 -13.83 9.72 4.66
C THR A 117 -13.01 10.89 4.12
N CYS A 118 -12.50 10.84 2.89
CA CYS A 118 -11.49 11.78 2.38
C CYS A 118 -12.03 12.85 1.41
N LYS A 119 -13.34 12.93 1.23
CA LYS A 119 -14.00 13.96 0.42
C LYS A 119 -14.11 15.29 1.16
#